data_AF-A0A8D8R8N8-F1
#
_entry.id   AF-A0A8D8R8N8-F1
#
_cell.length_a   1.000
_cell.length_b   1.000
_cell.length_c   1.000
_cell.angle_alpha   90.00
_cell.angle_beta   90.00
_cell.angle_gamma   90.00
#
_symmetry.space_group_name_H-M   'P 1'
#
loop_
_entity.id
_entity.type
_entity.pdbx_description
1 polymer ?
#
loop_
_entity_poly.entity_id
_entity_poly.type
_entity_poly.pdbx_seq_one_letter_code
_entity_poly.pdbx_strand_id
1 'polypeptide(L)'
;MPAPAAQGFQDYASWFLELISGLRNAPPEPLKPVDLETCGPCTCGLINKKYRIVGGNETYVHQYPWMALLMYKGEFRCGATLINNLYVLTAAHCVRSFLKEFRCGAT
;
A
#
# COMPACT_ATOMS: atom_id res chain seq x y z
N MET A 1 -9.04 26.04 -4.11
CA MET A 1 -8.60 27.11 -3.20
C MET A 1 -7.39 27.78 -3.84
N PRO A 2 -7.27 29.12 -3.80
CA PRO A 2 -6.43 29.88 -4.74
C PRO A 2 -4.95 29.70 -4.44
N ALA A 3 -4.14 29.48 -5.46
CA ALA A 3 -2.68 29.51 -5.36
C ALA A 3 -2.21 30.98 -5.40
N PRO A 4 -1.44 31.49 -4.41
CA PRO A 4 -0.82 32.79 -4.54
C PRO A 4 0.35 32.75 -5.53
N ALA A 5 0.48 33.86 -6.26
CA ALA A 5 1.47 34.10 -7.29
C ALA A 5 2.91 34.17 -6.72
N ALA A 6 3.85 33.87 -7.60
CA ALA A 6 5.28 33.68 -7.33
C ALA A 6 5.98 34.88 -6.68
N GLN A 7 6.69 34.63 -5.57
CA GLN A 7 7.93 35.34 -5.21
C GLN A 7 8.83 34.41 -4.38
N GLY A 8 10.03 34.11 -4.87
CA GLY A 8 11.16 33.66 -4.04
C GLY A 8 11.24 32.18 -3.63
N PHE A 9 12.34 31.54 -4.04
CA PHE A 9 12.80 30.20 -3.61
C PHE A 9 12.97 30.02 -2.07
N GLN A 10 12.83 31.09 -1.28
CA GLN A 10 12.97 31.09 0.18
C GLN A 10 11.71 30.59 0.91
N ASP A 11 10.54 30.63 0.28
CA ASP A 11 9.27 30.29 0.94
C ASP A 11 8.93 28.79 0.90
N TYR A 12 9.64 28.01 0.08
CA TYR A 12 9.41 26.57 0.01
C TYR A 12 9.92 25.85 1.26
N ALA A 13 11.03 26.32 1.84
CA ALA A 13 11.61 25.74 3.05
C ALA A 13 10.76 26.05 4.29
N SER A 14 10.25 27.28 4.42
CA SER A 14 9.33 27.66 5.49
C SER A 14 7.96 26.98 5.33
N TRP A 15 7.40 26.93 4.12
CA TRP A 15 6.19 26.15 3.84
C TRP A 15 6.36 24.66 4.14
N PHE A 16 7.49 24.07 3.76
CA PHE A 16 7.78 22.66 4.05
C PHE A 16 7.94 22.44 5.55
N LEU A 17 8.59 23.35 6.28
CA LEU A 17 8.70 23.28 7.74
C LEU A 17 7.35 23.45 8.45
N GLU A 18 6.43 24.28 7.94
CA GLU A 18 5.04 24.37 8.41
C GLU A 18 4.25 23.07 8.13
N LEU A 19 4.51 22.43 6.98
CA LEU A 19 3.93 21.13 6.65
C LEU A 19 4.45 20.02 7.58
N ILE A 20 5.75 20.01 7.86
CA ILE A 20 6.38 19.04 8.77
C ILE A 20 5.96 19.30 10.22
N SER A 21 5.83 20.57 10.65
CA SER A 21 5.35 20.92 11.98
C SER A 21 3.88 20.50 12.18
N GLY A 22 3.05 20.62 11.14
CA GLY A 22 1.68 20.10 11.10
C GLY A 22 1.62 18.57 11.20
N LEU A 23 2.52 17.85 10.53
CA LEU A 23 2.63 16.39 10.65
C LEU A 23 3.23 15.94 11.99
N ARG A 24 4.05 16.77 12.62
CA ARG A 24 4.68 16.50 13.93
C ARG A 24 3.68 16.52 15.08
N ASN A 25 2.53 17.16 14.89
CA ASN A 25 1.51 17.35 15.92
C ASN A 25 0.29 16.43 15.78
N ALA A 26 0.25 15.54 14.78
CA ALA A 26 -0.74 14.47 14.75
C ALA A 26 -0.18 13.27 15.52
N PRO A 27 -0.73 12.92 16.70
CA PRO A 27 -0.50 11.58 17.22
C PRO A 27 -0.89 10.59 16.11
N PRO A 28 -0.11 9.54 15.83
CA PRO A 28 -0.64 8.45 15.02
C PRO A 28 -1.91 7.99 15.71
N GLU A 29 -3.08 8.29 15.12
CA GLU A 29 -4.34 7.84 15.68
C GLU A 29 -4.18 6.31 15.81
N PRO A 30 -4.32 5.75 17.03
CA PRO A 30 -4.24 4.31 17.19
C PRO A 30 -5.26 3.74 16.23
N LEU A 31 -4.80 2.91 15.29
CA LEU A 31 -5.66 2.22 14.34
C LEU A 31 -6.73 1.54 15.19
N LYS A 32 -7.94 2.10 15.22
CA LYS A 32 -9.03 1.52 15.98
C LYS A 32 -9.19 0.11 15.45
N PRO A 33 -9.22 -0.93 16.32
CA PRO A 33 -9.48 -2.28 15.88
C PRO A 33 -10.71 -2.23 14.98
N VAL A 34 -10.59 -2.74 13.76
CA VAL A 34 -11.73 -2.83 12.86
C VAL A 34 -12.77 -3.66 13.59
N ASP A 35 -13.85 -3.01 14.01
CA ASP A 35 -14.94 -3.70 14.66
C ASP A 35 -15.60 -4.61 13.61
N LEU A 36 -15.41 -5.90 13.80
CA LEU A 36 -15.87 -6.95 12.89
C LEU A 36 -17.40 -6.98 12.80
N GLU A 37 -18.12 -6.42 13.77
CA GLU A 37 -19.59 -6.34 13.75
C GLU A 37 -20.12 -5.17 12.92
N THR A 38 -19.36 -4.08 12.79
CA THR A 38 -19.69 -2.97 11.89
C THR A 38 -19.14 -3.14 10.48
N CYS A 39 -18.17 -4.04 10.29
CA CYS A 39 -17.60 -4.32 8.98
C CYS A 39 -18.56 -5.19 8.14
N GLY A 40 -18.91 -4.72 6.95
CA GLY A 40 -19.71 -5.50 6.01
C GLY A 40 -19.05 -6.84 5.64
N PRO A 41 -19.80 -7.77 5.02
CA PRO A 41 -19.27 -9.08 4.65
C PRO A 41 -18.03 -8.93 3.76
N CYS A 42 -16.98 -9.70 4.06
CA CYS A 42 -15.74 -9.69 3.28
C CYS A 42 -16.03 -10.12 1.83
N THR A 43 -15.98 -9.18 0.89
CA THR A 43 -16.11 -9.43 -0.55
C THR A 43 -14.75 -9.35 -1.24
N CYS A 44 -14.47 -10.31 -2.12
CA CYS A 44 -13.24 -10.36 -2.91
C CYS A 44 -13.48 -9.96 -4.37
N GLY A 45 -12.41 -9.57 -5.08
CA GLY A 45 -12.44 -9.38 -6.54
C GLY A 45 -13.24 -8.17 -7.05
N LEU A 46 -13.61 -7.22 -6.17
CA LEU A 46 -14.30 -6.00 -6.57
C LEU A 46 -13.35 -5.04 -7.30
N ILE A 47 -13.35 -5.10 -8.63
CA ILE A 47 -12.68 -4.11 -9.49
C ILE A 47 -13.60 -2.93 -9.78
N ASN A 48 -13.05 -1.70 -9.73
CA ASN A 48 -13.71 -0.52 -10.30
C ASN A 48 -13.60 -0.49 -11.86
N LYS A 49 -13.71 -1.64 -12.55
CA LYS A 49 -13.59 -1.72 -14.02
C LYS A 49 -14.33 -2.93 -14.60
N LYS A 50 -15.13 -2.75 -15.67
CA LYS A 50 -15.90 -3.85 -16.32
C LYS A 50 -15.28 -4.41 -17.60
N TYR A 51 -14.18 -3.85 -18.09
CA TYR A 51 -13.65 -4.13 -19.44
C TYR A 51 -12.21 -4.66 -19.45
N ARG A 52 -11.90 -5.46 -20.48
CA ARG A 52 -10.55 -5.99 -20.77
C ARG A 52 -9.54 -4.85 -20.94
N ILE A 53 -8.36 -4.99 -20.34
CA ILE A 53 -7.26 -4.03 -20.53
C ILE A 53 -6.65 -4.21 -21.92
N VAL A 54 -6.69 -3.16 -22.74
CA VAL A 54 -6.04 -3.08 -24.06
C VAL A 54 -5.36 -1.72 -24.14
N GLY A 55 -4.06 -1.66 -24.46
CA GLY A 55 -3.31 -0.39 -24.47
C GLY A 55 -3.34 0.33 -23.12
N GLY A 56 -3.05 -0.40 -22.04
CA GLY A 56 -3.29 0.04 -20.66
C GLY A 56 -2.66 1.40 -20.30
N ASN A 57 -3.23 2.03 -19.28
CA ASN A 57 -2.73 3.25 -18.65
C ASN A 57 -2.45 3.00 -17.17
N GLU A 58 -1.71 3.91 -16.52
CA GLU A 58 -1.48 3.88 -15.08
C GLU A 58 -2.79 3.78 -14.29
N THR A 59 -2.76 3.01 -13.21
CA THR A 59 -3.94 2.74 -12.38
C THR A 59 -4.14 3.85 -11.35
N TYR A 60 -5.39 4.14 -11.02
CA TYR A 60 -5.70 5.02 -9.89
C TYR A 60 -5.36 4.35 -8.56
N VAL A 61 -5.14 5.17 -7.53
CA VAL A 61 -4.95 4.68 -6.16
C VAL A 61 -6.16 3.83 -5.74
N HIS A 62 -5.91 2.65 -5.19
CA HIS A 62 -6.92 1.66 -4.78
C HIS A 62 -7.79 1.08 -5.92
N GLN A 63 -7.42 1.22 -7.19
CA GLN A 63 -8.18 0.62 -8.29
C GLN A 63 -8.18 -0.91 -8.25
N TYR A 64 -7.10 -1.50 -7.76
CA TYR A 64 -6.95 -2.94 -7.53
C TYR A 64 -6.50 -3.15 -6.08
N PRO A 65 -7.44 -3.14 -5.12
CA PRO A 65 -7.11 -3.03 -3.69
C PRO A 65 -6.37 -4.26 -3.13
N TRP A 66 -6.40 -5.40 -3.82
CA TRP A 66 -5.64 -6.59 -3.45
C TRP A 66 -4.18 -6.56 -3.89
N MET A 67 -3.74 -5.57 -4.66
CA MET A 67 -2.33 -5.49 -5.09
C MET A 67 -1.43 -5.18 -3.90
N ALA A 68 -0.48 -6.08 -3.63
CA ALA A 68 0.50 -5.94 -2.56
C ALA A 68 1.93 -5.97 -3.11
N LEU A 69 2.82 -5.24 -2.42
CA LEU A 69 4.23 -5.11 -2.76
C LEU A 69 5.06 -5.93 -1.76
N LEU A 70 5.90 -6.84 -2.27
CA LEU A 70 6.87 -7.56 -1.43
C LEU A 70 8.21 -6.84 -1.45
N MET A 71 8.61 -6.35 -0.28
CA MET A 71 9.87 -5.65 -0.05
C MET A 71 10.80 -6.51 0.79
N TYR A 72 12.09 -6.55 0.43
CA TYR A 72 13.12 -7.21 1.23
C TYR A 72 14.33 -6.31 1.36
N LYS A 73 14.78 -6.06 2.59
CA LYS A 73 15.89 -5.15 2.91
C LYS A 73 15.73 -3.75 2.28
N GLY A 74 14.50 -3.25 2.25
CA GLY A 74 14.18 -1.93 1.68
C GLY A 74 14.06 -1.90 0.15
N GLU A 75 14.24 -3.03 -0.53
CA GLU A 75 14.16 -3.11 -1.99
C GLU A 75 12.93 -3.89 -2.47
N PHE A 76 12.38 -3.45 -3.60
CA PHE A 76 11.32 -4.18 -4.30
C PHE A 76 11.82 -5.54 -4.79
N ARG A 77 11.00 -6.58 -4.58
CA ARG A 77 11.32 -7.94 -5.01
C ARG A 77 10.27 -8.52 -5.94
N CYS A 78 9.01 -8.54 -5.51
CA CYS A 78 7.92 -9.18 -6.22
C CYS A 78 6.58 -8.52 -5.89
N GLY A 79 5.56 -8.83 -6.69
CA GLY A 79 4.16 -8.58 -6.34
C GLY A 79 3.54 -9.68 -5.49
N ALA A 80 2.41 -9.36 -4.87
CA ALA A 80 1.55 -10.31 -4.17
C ALA A 80 0.08 -9.88 -4.28
N THR A 81 -0.83 -10.77 -3.89
CA THR A 81 -2.28 -10.53 -3.91
C THR A 81 -2.89 -10.83 -2.54
N LEU A 82 -3.59 -9.86 -1.95
CA LEU A 82 -4.33 -10.05 -0.70
C LEU A 82 -5.51 -11.00 -0.93
N ILE A 83 -5.58 -12.09 -0.15
CA ILE A 83 -6.65 -13.10 -0.27
C ILE A 83 -7.63 -13.08 0.90
N ASN A 84 -7.22 -12.54 2.05
CA ASN A 84 -8.07 -12.26 3.21
C ASN A 84 -7.38 -11.21 4.11
N ASN A 85 -7.87 -11.03 5.34
CA ASN A 85 -7.36 -10.03 6.28
C ASN A 85 -5.96 -10.32 6.87
N LEU A 86 -5.38 -11.50 6.62
CA LEU A 86 -4.12 -11.94 7.23
C LEU A 86 -3.08 -12.45 6.23
N TYR A 87 -3.50 -12.84 5.04
CA TYR A 87 -2.66 -13.59 4.11
C TYR A 87 -2.60 -12.92 2.74
N VAL A 88 -1.40 -12.93 2.17
CA VAL A 88 -1.10 -12.56 0.79
C VAL A 88 -0.58 -13.78 0.03
N LEU A 89 -1.03 -13.93 -1.21
CA LEU A 89 -0.58 -14.96 -2.13
C LEU A 89 0.53 -14.42 -3.04
N THR A 90 1.58 -15.20 -3.26
CA THR A 90 2.71 -14.87 -4.15
C THR A 90 3.35 -16.14 -4.71
N ALA A 91 4.30 -16.00 -5.62
CA ALA A 91 5.03 -17.12 -6.19
C ALA A 91 6.07 -17.69 -5.19
N ALA A 92 6.24 -19.01 -5.16
CA ALA A 92 7.20 -19.67 -4.26
C ALA A 92 8.65 -19.17 -4.45
N HIS A 93 9.06 -18.86 -5.68
CA HIS A 93 10.40 -18.35 -5.96
C HIS A 93 10.63 -16.93 -5.43
N CYS A 94 9.56 -16.14 -5.20
CA CYS A 94 9.68 -14.82 -4.59
C CYS A 94 10.06 -14.94 -3.11
N VAL A 95 9.65 -16.00 -2.42
CA VAL A 95 9.86 -16.18 -0.97
C VAL A 95 10.99 -17.14 -0.61
N ARG A 96 11.48 -17.95 -1.55
CA ARG A 96 12.53 -18.95 -1.31
C ARG A 96 13.81 -18.37 -0.69
N SER A 97 14.16 -17.12 -1.03
CA SER A 97 15.32 -16.42 -0.48
C SER A 97 15.09 -15.85 0.92
N PHE A 98 13.82 -15.65 1.32
CA PHE A 98 13.42 -15.12 2.63
C PHE A 98 13.21 -16.26 3.64
N LEU A 99 12.72 -17.39 3.15
CA LEU A 99 12.41 -18.60 3.91
C LEU A 99 13.59 -19.57 3.85
N LYS A 100 14.76 -19.18 4.39
CA LYS A 100 15.92 -20.08 4.44
C LYS A 100 15.75 -21.27 5.41
N GLU A 101 14.68 -21.30 6.19
CA GLU A 101 14.44 -22.35 7.19
C GLU A 101 13.01 -22.91 7.12
N PHE A 102 12.57 -23.36 5.95
CA PHE A 102 11.47 -24.34 5.89
C PHE A 102 12.02 -25.63 5.29
N ARG A 103 12.69 -26.43 6.14
CA ARG A 103 12.82 -27.86 5.91
C ARG A 103 11.43 -28.46 6.07
N CYS A 104 10.71 -28.67 4.96
CA CYS A 104 9.74 -29.75 4.94
C CYS A 104 10.55 -31.03 5.09
N GLY A 105 10.49 -31.66 6.27
CA GLY A 105 11.11 -32.95 6.51
C GLY A 105 10.62 -33.95 5.48
N ALA A 106 11.56 -34.49 4.71
CA ALA A 106 11.38 -35.77 4.04
C ALA A 106 11.72 -36.85 5.06
N THR A 107 10.71 -37.60 5.49
CA THR A 107 10.83 -38.95 6.04
C THR A 107 9.73 -39.78 5.42
#